data_AF-A0A4R4UDG1-F1
#
_entry.id   AF-A0A4R4UDG1-F1
#
_cell.length_a   1.000
_cell.length_b   1.000
_cell.length_c   1.000
_cell.angle_alpha   90.00
_cell.angle_beta   90.00
_cell.angle_gamma   90.00
#
_symmetry.space_group_name_H-M   'P 1'
#
loop_
_entity.id
_entity.type
_entity.pdbx_description
1 polymer ?
#
loop_
_entity_poly.entity_id
_entity_poly.type
_entity_poly.pdbx_seq_one_letter_code
_entity_poly.pdbx_strand_id
1 'polypeptide(L)'
;MYVYVGPAQLLDEVRPGAVGDAITCPADVERMTQDEPFTYVVDLEGVLRIAPRRSEHVACAGGRNVLAAGEITFEGAAVTEVSNQSTGYCPDPDSWPAVADALDHARIQRPDGFTTTFVFRHCPECGELNVVKDEHYVCVFCDVELRGS
;
A
#
# COMPACT_ATOMS: atom_id res chain seq x y z
N MET A 1 0.16 9.73 -7.33
CA MET A 1 1.32 8.85 -7.55
C MET A 1 2.26 9.03 -6.36
N TYR A 2 2.75 7.93 -5.80
CA TYR A 2 3.63 7.90 -4.64
C TYR A 2 5.00 7.37 -5.05
N VAL A 3 6.04 8.09 -4.64
CA VAL A 3 7.45 7.72 -4.83
C VAL A 3 7.89 6.91 -3.61
N TYR A 4 8.80 5.97 -3.81
CA TYR A 4 9.39 5.24 -2.69
C TYR A 4 10.29 6.20 -1.87
N VAL A 5 10.01 6.29 -0.58
CA VAL A 5 10.70 7.15 0.40
C VAL A 5 11.32 6.35 1.55
N GLY A 6 11.20 5.02 1.53
CA GLY A 6 11.78 4.14 2.52
C GLY A 6 13.31 3.98 2.39
N PRO A 7 13.91 3.08 3.20
CA PRO A 7 15.34 2.80 3.17
C PRO A 7 15.84 2.42 1.76
N ALA A 8 16.93 3.05 1.32
CA ALA A 8 17.51 2.82 -0.01
C ALA A 8 17.98 1.38 -0.22
N GLN A 9 18.42 0.69 0.84
CA GLN A 9 18.87 -0.69 0.80
C GLN A 9 17.78 -1.64 0.29
N LEU A 10 16.52 -1.42 0.68
CA LEU A 10 15.40 -2.24 0.21
C LEU A 10 15.09 -1.99 -1.26
N LEU A 11 15.33 -0.77 -1.76
CA LEU A 11 15.22 -0.46 -3.17
C LEU A 11 16.35 -1.12 -3.98
N ASP A 12 17.58 -1.11 -3.46
CA ASP A 12 18.74 -1.73 -4.09
C ASP A 12 18.65 -3.27 -4.16
N GLU A 13 17.92 -3.88 -3.22
CA GLU A 13 17.65 -5.32 -3.19
C GLU A 13 16.59 -5.77 -4.21
N VAL A 14 15.85 -4.84 -4.82
CA VAL A 14 14.84 -5.18 -5.82
C VAL A 14 15.50 -5.79 -7.04
N ARG A 15 15.18 -7.07 -7.28
CA ARG A 15 15.69 -7.79 -8.45
C ARG A 15 15.00 -7.27 -9.71
N PRO A 16 15.74 -6.97 -10.79
CA PRO A 16 15.15 -6.59 -12.06
C PRO A 16 14.12 -7.61 -12.55
N GLY A 17 12.91 -7.14 -12.83
CA GLY A 17 11.80 -7.98 -13.31
C GLY A 17 11.07 -8.78 -12.23
N ALA A 18 11.51 -8.74 -10.97
CA ALA A 18 10.71 -9.24 -9.86
C ALA A 18 9.64 -8.20 -9.50
N VAL A 19 8.38 -8.52 -9.76
CA VAL A 19 7.19 -7.73 -9.43
C VAL A 19 6.15 -8.65 -8.83
N GLY A 20 5.20 -8.09 -8.09
CA GLY A 20 4.05 -8.83 -7.60
C GLY A 20 3.18 -9.41 -8.73
N ASP A 21 2.45 -10.47 -8.40
CA ASP A 21 1.51 -11.13 -9.27
C ASP A 21 0.37 -10.18 -9.62
N ALA A 22 0.11 -10.01 -10.92
CA ALA A 22 -0.98 -9.19 -11.40
C ALA A 22 -2.33 -9.86 -11.17
N ILE A 23 -3.27 -9.11 -10.60
CA ILE A 23 -4.65 -9.53 -10.37
C ILE A 23 -5.53 -8.85 -11.41
N THR A 24 -6.06 -9.67 -12.32
CA THR A 24 -6.85 -9.24 -13.48
C THR A 24 -8.25 -9.85 -13.51
N CYS A 25 -8.48 -10.89 -12.70
CA CYS A 25 -9.77 -11.55 -12.57
C CYS A 25 -9.91 -12.29 -11.21
N PRO A 26 -11.13 -12.73 -10.84
CA PRO A 26 -11.37 -13.50 -9.61
C PRO A 26 -10.51 -14.76 -9.46
N ALA A 27 -10.32 -15.49 -10.57
CA ALA A 27 -9.51 -16.71 -10.59
C ALA A 27 -8.03 -16.45 -10.26
N ASP A 28 -7.57 -15.19 -10.30
CA ASP A 28 -6.22 -14.81 -9.87
C ASP A 28 -6.01 -14.92 -8.38
N VAL A 29 -7.05 -14.62 -7.61
CA VAL A 29 -7.03 -14.60 -6.16
C VAL A 29 -7.46 -15.95 -5.58
N GLU A 30 -8.43 -16.61 -6.21
CA GLU A 30 -8.96 -17.91 -5.75
C GLU A 30 -7.94 -19.06 -5.81
N ARG A 31 -6.94 -18.96 -6.69
CA ARG A 31 -5.87 -19.96 -6.79
C ARG A 31 -4.79 -19.83 -5.71
N MET A 32 -4.81 -18.75 -4.95
CA MET A 32 -3.81 -18.44 -3.94
C MET A 32 -4.22 -18.95 -2.57
N THR A 33 -3.22 -19.21 -1.72
CA THR A 33 -3.46 -19.48 -0.30
C THR A 33 -3.77 -18.18 0.43
N GLN A 34 -4.92 -18.09 1.09
CA GLN A 34 -5.47 -16.86 1.70
C GLN A 34 -5.36 -16.87 3.24
N ASP A 35 -4.39 -17.60 3.79
CA ASP A 35 -4.24 -17.77 5.24
C ASP A 35 -3.66 -16.52 5.95
N GLU A 36 -3.13 -15.57 5.17
CA GLU A 36 -2.57 -14.31 5.66
C GLU A 36 -2.82 -13.15 4.68
N PRO A 37 -2.81 -11.89 5.16
CA PRO A 37 -2.89 -10.71 4.29
C PRO A 37 -1.74 -10.64 3.27
N PHE A 38 -2.01 -10.11 2.09
CA PHE A 38 -1.03 -9.86 1.05
C PHE A 38 -0.51 -8.42 1.11
N THR A 39 0.77 -8.25 0.79
CA THR A 39 1.31 -6.95 0.38
C THR A 39 0.73 -6.63 -0.99
N TYR A 40 0.16 -5.44 -1.19
CA TYR A 40 -0.28 -4.99 -2.52
C TYR A 40 0.31 -3.64 -2.93
N VAL A 41 0.36 -3.45 -4.24
CA VAL A 41 0.49 -2.14 -4.89
C VAL A 41 -0.49 -2.02 -6.03
N VAL A 42 -0.92 -0.79 -6.31
CA VAL A 42 -1.54 -0.46 -7.60
C VAL A 42 -0.48 0.22 -8.43
N ASP A 43 -0.07 -0.40 -9.52
CA ASP A 43 0.97 0.16 -10.38
C ASP A 43 0.48 1.37 -11.19
N LEU A 44 1.37 2.00 -11.94
CA LEU A 44 1.04 3.19 -12.74
C LEU A 44 0.07 2.89 -13.91
N GLU A 45 -0.13 1.62 -14.25
CA GLU A 45 -1.09 1.18 -15.26
C GLU A 45 -2.47 0.89 -14.63
N GLY A 46 -2.62 1.05 -13.31
CA GLY A 46 -3.86 0.77 -12.59
C GLY A 46 -4.06 -0.72 -12.28
N VAL A 47 -3.02 -1.55 -12.44
CA VAL A 47 -3.11 -2.98 -12.16
C VAL A 47 -2.82 -3.23 -10.69
N LEU A 48 -3.72 -3.97 -10.03
CA LEU A 48 -3.47 -4.51 -8.70
C LEU A 48 -2.41 -5.60 -8.78
N ARG A 49 -1.30 -5.42 -8.08
CA ARG A 49 -0.27 -6.43 -7.91
C ARG A 49 -0.19 -6.84 -6.46
N ILE A 50 -0.05 -8.14 -6.22
CA ILE A 50 0.07 -8.67 -4.86
C ILE A 50 1.31 -9.55 -4.70
N ALA A 51 1.79 -9.62 -3.47
CA ALA A 51 2.89 -10.49 -3.06
C ALA A 51 2.57 -11.09 -1.68
N PRO A 52 3.19 -12.22 -1.29
CA PRO A 52 3.01 -12.80 0.03
C PRO A 52 3.28 -11.79 1.15
N ARG A 53 2.69 -12.03 2.32
CA ARG A 53 2.86 -11.15 3.48
C ARG A 53 4.33 -10.94 3.81
N ARG A 54 4.66 -9.73 4.29
CA ARG A 54 6.04 -9.30 4.64
C ARG A 54 6.97 -9.14 3.43
N SER A 55 6.45 -9.24 2.22
CA SER A 55 7.17 -8.72 1.06
C SER A 55 7.21 -7.20 1.15
N GLU A 56 8.35 -6.61 0.81
CA GLU A 56 8.46 -5.16 0.72
C GLU A 56 7.60 -4.63 -0.43
N HIS A 57 6.84 -3.54 -0.19
CA HIS A 57 6.02 -2.91 -1.24
C HIS A 57 6.88 -2.51 -2.45
N VAL A 58 8.11 -2.07 -2.21
CA VAL A 58 9.04 -1.65 -3.28
C VAL A 58 9.45 -2.82 -4.17
N ALA A 59 9.58 -4.02 -3.60
CA ALA A 59 9.80 -5.23 -4.38
C ALA A 59 8.54 -5.64 -5.14
N CYS A 60 7.36 -5.54 -4.51
CA CYS A 60 6.07 -5.80 -5.19
C CYS A 60 5.87 -4.86 -6.39
N ALA A 61 6.28 -3.60 -6.28
CA ALA A 61 6.26 -2.61 -7.36
C ALA A 61 7.40 -2.73 -8.38
N GLY A 62 8.37 -3.63 -8.17
CA GLY A 62 9.58 -3.71 -9.00
C GLY A 62 10.41 -2.42 -9.00
N GLY A 63 10.44 -1.73 -7.86
CA GLY A 63 11.18 -0.48 -7.66
C GLY A 63 10.53 0.75 -8.29
N ARG A 64 9.28 0.63 -8.77
CA ARG A 64 8.57 1.72 -9.46
C ARG A 64 7.71 2.54 -8.51
N ASN A 65 7.33 3.74 -8.96
CA ASN A 65 6.29 4.52 -8.30
C ASN A 65 4.94 3.80 -8.42
N VAL A 66 4.02 4.10 -7.50
CA VAL A 66 2.72 3.44 -7.40
C VAL A 66 1.59 4.46 -7.33
N LEU A 67 0.37 4.02 -7.62
CA LEU A 67 -0.85 4.79 -7.36
C LEU A 67 -1.38 4.55 -5.95
N ALA A 68 -1.16 3.36 -5.39
CA ALA A 68 -1.47 3.01 -4.01
C ALA A 68 -0.59 1.85 -3.54
N ALA A 69 -0.46 1.66 -2.23
CA ALA A 69 0.25 0.54 -1.61
C ALA A 69 -0.32 0.25 -0.22
N GLY A 70 -0.28 -1.01 0.20
CA GLY A 70 -0.70 -1.39 1.55
C GLY A 70 -0.82 -2.89 1.74
N GLU A 71 -1.74 -3.28 2.61
CA GLU A 71 -2.06 -4.68 2.91
C GLU A 71 -3.51 -4.98 2.53
N ILE A 72 -3.77 -6.18 2.01
CA ILE A 72 -5.11 -6.61 1.57
C ILE A 72 -5.36 -8.07 1.93
N THR A 73 -6.56 -8.37 2.43
CA THR A 73 -7.00 -9.72 2.80
C THR A 73 -8.19 -10.10 1.93
N PHE A 74 -8.20 -11.35 1.46
CA PHE A 74 -9.28 -11.90 0.64
C PHE A 74 -9.97 -13.07 1.35
N GLU A 75 -11.25 -13.25 1.04
CA GLU A 75 -12.00 -14.48 1.27
C GLU A 75 -12.67 -14.87 -0.07
N GLY A 76 -12.15 -15.90 -0.72
CA GLY A 76 -12.50 -16.20 -2.11
C GLY A 76 -12.10 -15.05 -3.03
N ALA A 77 -13.07 -14.48 -3.75
CA ALA A 77 -12.88 -13.33 -4.65
C ALA A 77 -13.42 -12.01 -4.07
N ALA A 78 -13.50 -11.90 -2.74
CA ALA A 78 -13.93 -10.70 -2.04
C ALA A 78 -12.83 -10.18 -1.11
N VAL A 79 -12.64 -8.87 -1.10
CA VAL A 79 -11.77 -8.18 -0.14
C VAL A 79 -12.50 -8.05 1.19
N THR A 80 -11.92 -8.61 2.24
CA THR A 80 -12.45 -8.54 3.62
C THR A 80 -11.78 -7.45 4.43
N GLU A 81 -10.49 -7.22 4.20
CA GLU A 81 -9.71 -6.15 4.82
C GLU A 81 -8.80 -5.49 3.79
N VAL A 82 -8.65 -4.17 3.84
CA VAL A 82 -7.72 -3.43 3.00
C VAL A 82 -7.28 -2.14 3.71
N SER A 83 -5.99 -1.88 3.67
CA SER A 83 -5.38 -0.68 4.23
C SER A 83 -4.43 0.01 3.27
N ASN A 84 -4.09 1.26 3.57
CA ASN A 84 -3.00 1.99 2.91
C ASN A 84 -1.68 1.89 3.68
N GLN A 85 -1.50 0.83 4.49
CA GLN A 85 -0.34 0.68 5.37
C GLN A 85 0.93 0.36 4.56
N SER A 86 1.67 1.38 4.13
CA SER A 86 2.99 1.24 3.55
C SER A 86 3.92 2.34 4.06
N THR A 87 4.90 1.98 4.88
CA THR A 87 5.92 2.92 5.38
C THR A 87 6.93 3.31 4.30
N GLY A 88 7.07 2.49 3.25
CA GLY A 88 7.96 2.76 2.12
C GLY A 88 7.39 3.75 1.10
N TYR A 89 6.06 3.78 0.89
CA TYR A 89 5.42 4.69 -0.06
C TYR A 89 4.55 5.77 0.60
N CYS A 90 4.14 5.57 1.85
CA CYS A 90 3.30 6.49 2.62
C CYS A 90 2.07 7.03 1.87
N PRO A 91 1.22 6.18 1.24
CA PRO A 91 0.09 6.67 0.48
C PRO A 91 -0.97 7.33 1.39
N ASP A 92 -1.51 8.47 0.96
CA ASP A 92 -2.60 9.16 1.67
C ASP A 92 -3.93 8.41 1.53
N PRO A 93 -4.93 8.71 2.40
CA PRO A 93 -6.28 8.16 2.27
C PRO A 93 -6.91 8.38 0.88
N ASP A 94 -6.54 9.47 0.21
CA ASP A 94 -6.99 9.82 -1.15
C ASP A 94 -6.44 8.88 -2.24
N SER A 95 -5.60 7.90 -1.89
CA SER A 95 -5.20 6.81 -2.78
C SER A 95 -6.28 5.75 -3.00
N TRP A 96 -7.34 5.75 -2.17
CA TRP A 96 -8.43 4.76 -2.25
C TRP A 96 -9.04 4.60 -3.65
N PRO A 97 -9.35 5.67 -4.42
CA PRO A 97 -9.94 5.52 -5.75
C PRO A 97 -9.12 4.63 -6.68
N ALA A 98 -7.78 4.69 -6.62
CA ALA A 98 -6.93 3.82 -7.43
C ALA A 98 -7.06 2.34 -7.04
N VAL A 99 -7.22 2.05 -5.76
CA VAL A 99 -7.46 0.68 -5.25
C VAL A 99 -8.84 0.19 -5.71
N ALA A 100 -9.85 1.04 -5.54
CA ALA A 100 -11.22 0.74 -5.95
C ALA A 100 -11.30 0.44 -7.45
N ASP A 101 -10.72 1.30 -8.29
CA ASP A 101 -10.69 1.13 -9.73
C ASP A 101 -9.95 -0.16 -10.14
N ALA A 102 -8.82 -0.48 -9.51
CA ALA A 102 -8.08 -1.71 -9.81
C ALA A 102 -8.88 -2.98 -9.46
N LEU A 103 -9.57 -2.98 -8.31
CA LEU A 103 -10.45 -4.07 -7.89
C LEU A 103 -11.67 -4.20 -8.82
N ASP A 104 -12.27 -3.08 -9.23
CA ASP A 104 -13.42 -3.05 -10.14
C ASP A 104 -13.04 -3.57 -11.53
N HIS A 105 -11.87 -3.19 -12.06
CA HIS A 105 -11.34 -3.72 -13.32
C HIS A 105 -11.10 -5.23 -13.25
N ALA A 106 -10.59 -5.73 -12.12
CA ALA A 106 -10.38 -7.15 -11.86
C ALA A 106 -11.66 -7.90 -11.47
N ARG A 107 -12.80 -7.20 -11.35
CA ARG A 107 -14.10 -7.74 -10.91
C ARG A 107 -14.05 -8.43 -9.55
N ILE A 108 -13.21 -7.91 -8.65
CA ILE A 108 -13.09 -8.37 -7.27
C ILE A 108 -14.10 -7.57 -6.43
N GLN A 109 -14.86 -8.25 -5.57
CA GLN A 109 -15.76 -7.55 -4.65
C GLN A 109 -14.93 -6.76 -3.63
N ARG A 110 -15.26 -5.47 -3.45
CA ARG A 110 -14.52 -4.56 -2.58
C ARG A 110 -15.42 -3.85 -1.56
N PRO A 111 -14.88 -3.37 -0.44
CA PRO A 111 -15.56 -2.41 0.42
C PRO A 111 -15.72 -1.04 -0.26
N ASP A 112 -16.42 -0.11 0.40
CA ASP A 112 -16.62 1.27 -0.08
C ASP A 112 -15.38 2.17 0.15
N GLY A 113 -14.48 1.75 1.02
CA GLY A 113 -13.30 2.48 1.49
C GLY A 113 -12.24 1.54 2.05
N PHE A 114 -11.09 2.10 2.44
CA PHE A 114 -10.15 1.37 3.28
C PHE A 114 -10.85 0.91 4.57
N THR A 115 -10.68 -0.37 4.94
CA THR A 115 -11.20 -0.88 6.22
C THR A 115 -10.36 -0.38 7.39
N THR A 116 -9.08 -0.11 7.13
CA THR A 116 -8.17 0.54 8.07
C THR A 116 -7.34 1.59 7.34
N THR A 117 -7.39 2.83 7.80
CA THR A 117 -6.71 3.96 7.15
C THR A 117 -5.60 4.51 8.04
N PHE A 118 -4.46 4.82 7.43
CA PHE A 118 -3.28 5.41 8.05
C PHE A 118 -3.00 6.78 7.44
N VAL A 119 -2.58 7.73 8.27
CA VAL A 119 -2.15 9.05 7.81
C VAL A 119 -0.67 9.22 8.16
N PHE A 120 0.17 9.20 7.13
CA PHE A 120 1.62 9.31 7.27
C PHE A 120 2.07 10.77 7.19
N ARG A 121 2.99 11.19 8.06
CA ARG A 121 3.57 12.53 8.05
C ARG A 121 5.06 12.45 8.33
N HIS A 122 5.87 13.06 7.48
CA HIS A 122 7.28 13.30 7.79
C HIS A 122 7.39 14.56 8.63
N CYS A 123 8.13 14.49 9.73
CA CYS A 123 8.40 15.67 10.55
C CYS A 123 9.31 16.64 9.79
N PRO A 124 8.93 17.93 9.66
CA PRO A 124 9.76 18.91 8.95
C PRO A 124 11.06 19.24 9.70
N GLU A 125 11.13 19.02 11.01
CA GLU A 125 12.28 19.36 11.85
C GLU A 125 13.28 18.20 11.95
N CYS A 126 12.81 16.99 12.29
CA CYS A 126 13.70 15.84 12.49
C CYS A 126 13.67 14.82 11.35
N GLY A 127 12.78 14.98 10.36
CA GLY A 127 12.67 14.08 9.20
C GLY A 127 11.97 12.75 9.49
N GLU A 128 11.65 12.43 10.76
CA GLU A 128 11.07 11.15 11.14
C GLU A 128 9.67 10.92 10.56
N LEU A 129 9.42 9.70 10.12
CA LEU A 129 8.10 9.27 9.66
C LEU A 129 7.18 8.98 10.85
N ASN A 130 6.04 9.65 10.87
CA ASN A 130 5.00 9.51 11.88
C ASN A 130 3.73 8.93 11.27
N VAL A 131 3.03 8.14 12.08
CA VAL A 131 1.64 7.73 11.81
C VAL A 131 0.75 8.55 12.75
N VAL A 132 -0.09 9.40 12.19
CA VAL A 132 -1.05 10.20 12.95
C VAL A 132 -2.13 9.27 13.51
N LYS A 133 -2.40 9.38 14.81
CA LYS A 133 -3.44 8.64 15.53
C LYS A 133 -4.40 9.63 16.15
N ASP A 134 -5.70 9.33 16.12
CA ASP A 134 -6.75 10.11 16.78
C ASP A 134 -6.67 11.62 16.50
N GLU A 135 -6.36 11.99 15.25
CA GLU A 135 -6.19 13.39 14.80
C GLU A 135 -5.10 14.17 15.56
N HIS A 136 -4.15 13.47 16.18
CA HIS A 136 -3.03 14.06 16.90
C HIS A 136 -1.82 14.28 15.99
N TYR A 137 -1.69 15.50 15.47
CA TYR A 137 -0.66 15.91 14.52
C TYR A 137 0.60 16.45 15.21
N VAL A 138 1.28 15.59 15.99
CA VAL A 138 2.53 15.93 16.68
C VAL A 138 3.56 14.85 16.45
N CYS A 139 4.82 15.25 16.21
CA CYS A 139 5.93 14.33 16.06
C CYS A 139 6.23 13.64 17.39
N VAL A 140 6.19 12.31 17.43
CA VAL A 140 6.44 11.54 18.68
C VAL A 140 7.90 11.60 19.15
N PHE A 141 8.81 12.15 18.33
CA PHE A 141 10.24 12.21 18.62
C PHE A 141 10.72 13.59 19.08
N CYS A 142 10.09 14.67 18.63
CA CYS A 142 10.55 16.04 18.92
C CYS A 142 9.42 17.01 19.30
N ASP A 143 8.18 16.52 19.46
CA ASP A 143 6.99 17.27 19.88
C ASP A 143 6.59 18.44 18.97
N VAL A 144 7.13 18.50 17.76
CA VAL A 144 6.79 19.53 16.75
C VAL A 144 5.48 19.18 16.05
N GLU A 145 4.66 20.20 15.79
CA GLU A 145 3.41 20.07 15.03
C GLU A 145 3.64 19.56 13.60
N LEU A 146 2.90 18.53 13.20
CA LEU A 146 2.94 17.91 11.89
C LEU A 146 1.89 18.55 10.98
N ARG A 147 2.26 19.57 10.21
CA ARG A 147 1.33 20.24 9.29
C ARG A 147 1.02 19.37 8.07
N GLY A 148 -0.21 19.48 7.56
CA GLY A 148 -0.68 18.76 6.36
C GLY A 148 -0.16 19.38 5.07
N SER A 149 0.21 18.51 4.12
CA SER A 149 0.31 18.82 2.68
C SER A 149 -1.05 18.64 2.01
#